data_AF-A0A352NR22-F1
#
_entry.id   AF-A0A352NR22-F1
#
_cell.length_a   1.000
_cell.length_b   1.000
_cell.length_c   1.000
_cell.angle_alpha   90.00
_cell.angle_beta   90.00
_cell.angle_gamma   90.00
#
_symmetry.space_group_name_H-M   'P 1'
#
loop_
_entity.id
_entity.type
_entity.pdbx_description
1 polymer ?
#
loop_
_entity_poly.entity_id
_entity_poly.type
_entity_poly.pdbx_seq_one_letter_code
_entity_poly.pdbx_strand_id
1 'polypeptide(L)'
;SINALRFYEAKGLLKPAYTDPESGYRYYSRENLHRLRTMLGLKKAGLSLLEIKAHLDGNMDIETKIGVLEERRDLLNRIIEDLRIRRTPPGDLTVHEIALPERLCLCRTIEARDGEHALEAIGEFYDELIR
;
A
#
# COMPACT_ATOMS: atom_id res chain seq x y z
N SER A 1 -26.39 5.05 2.52
CA SER A 1 -27.10 6.32 2.77
C SER A 1 -27.45 6.98 1.44
N ILE A 2 -28.62 7.60 1.32
CA ILE A 2 -29.08 8.33 0.12
C ILE A 2 -28.09 9.44 -0.26
N ASN A 3 -27.49 10.09 0.74
CA ASN A 3 -26.47 11.14 0.51
C ASN A 3 -25.22 10.59 -0.20
N ALA A 4 -24.87 9.32 0.02
CA ALA A 4 -23.73 8.70 -0.65
C ALA A 4 -24.01 8.46 -2.15
N LEU A 5 -25.24 8.07 -2.51
CA LEU A 5 -25.62 7.91 -3.92
C LEU A 5 -25.55 9.25 -4.67
N ARG A 6 -26.12 10.31 -4.07
CA ARG A 6 -26.04 11.67 -4.62
C ARG A 6 -24.61 12.18 -4.73
N PHE A 7 -23.77 11.87 -3.75
CA PHE A 7 -22.35 12.22 -3.79
C PHE A 7 -21.62 11.53 -4.97
N TYR A 8 -21.85 10.22 -5.17
CA TYR A 8 -21.24 9.50 -6.29
C TYR A 8 -21.78 9.96 -7.65
N GLU A 9 -23.06 10.33 -7.74
CA GLU A 9 -23.63 11.00 -8.91
C GLU A 9 -22.94 12.34 -9.20
N ALA A 10 -22.77 13.19 -8.20
CA ALA A 10 -22.08 14.48 -8.35
C ALA A 10 -20.62 14.32 -8.79
N LYS A 11 -19.97 13.22 -8.43
CA LYS A 11 -18.62 12.86 -8.89
C LYS A 11 -18.60 12.15 -10.25
N GLY A 12 -19.76 11.92 -10.87
CA GLY A 12 -19.90 11.24 -12.16
C GLY A 12 -19.58 9.75 -12.13
N LEU A 13 -19.56 9.14 -10.94
CA LEU A 13 -19.21 7.73 -10.75
C LEU A 13 -20.41 6.79 -10.94
N LEU A 14 -21.62 7.31 -10.74
CA LEU A 14 -22.87 6.61 -10.87
C LEU A 14 -23.87 7.50 -11.60
N LYS A 15 -24.73 6.93 -12.44
CA LYS A 15 -25.85 7.64 -13.04
C LYS A 15 -27.12 6.83 -12.80
N PRO A 16 -28.25 7.44 -12.40
CA PRO A 16 -29.51 6.73 -12.33
C PRO A 16 -29.89 6.24 -13.73
N ALA A 17 -30.57 5.09 -13.80
CA ALA A 17 -31.02 4.52 -15.06
C ALA A 17 -32.19 5.33 -15.63
N TYR A 18 -33.00 5.90 -14.75
CA TYR A 18 -34.11 6.78 -15.10
C TYR A 18 -34.32 7.83 -14.01
N THR A 19 -34.64 9.06 -14.40
CA THR A 19 -35.09 10.12 -13.50
C THR A 19 -36.44 10.59 -13.98
N ASP A 20 -37.43 10.51 -13.11
CA ASP A 20 -38.79 10.93 -13.41
C ASP A 20 -38.86 12.46 -13.59
N PRO A 21 -39.36 12.97 -14.73
CA PRO A 21 -39.36 14.42 -15.01
C PRO A 21 -40.32 15.25 -14.15
N GLU A 22 -41.42 14.66 -13.67
CA GLU A 22 -42.44 15.37 -12.90
C GLU A 22 -42.12 15.37 -11.41
N SER A 23 -41.66 14.24 -10.88
CA SER A 23 -41.43 14.04 -9.44
C SER A 23 -39.97 14.17 -9.02
N GLY A 24 -39.02 14.06 -9.97
CA GLY A 24 -37.58 14.07 -9.69
C GLY A 24 -37.06 12.81 -8.99
N TYR A 25 -37.86 11.75 -8.88
CA TYR A 25 -37.44 10.46 -8.35
C TYR A 25 -36.41 9.79 -9.26
N ARG A 26 -35.39 9.18 -8.65
CA ARG A 26 -34.28 8.51 -9.35
C ARG A 26 -34.41 7.00 -9.19
N TYR A 27 -34.33 6.29 -10.30
CA TYR A 27 -34.44 4.84 -10.36
C TYR A 27 -33.10 4.25 -10.79
N TYR A 28 -32.63 3.24 -10.06
CA TYR A 28 -31.36 2.56 -10.33
C TYR A 28 -31.61 1.14 -10.82
N SER A 29 -30.96 0.77 -11.91
CA SER A 29 -31.05 -0.58 -12.48
C SER A 29 -30.12 -1.57 -11.77
N ARG A 30 -30.18 -2.83 -12.20
CA ARG A 30 -29.25 -3.88 -11.76
C ARG A 30 -27.80 -3.56 -12.12
N GLU A 31 -27.55 -2.98 -13.28
CA GLU A 31 -26.21 -2.53 -13.71
C GLU A 31 -25.66 -1.46 -12.77
N ASN A 32 -26.50 -0.51 -12.33
CA ASN A 32 -26.12 0.52 -11.37
C ASN A 32 -25.72 -0.08 -10.02
N LEU A 33 -26.45 -1.08 -9.55
CA LEU A 33 -26.10 -1.81 -8.33
C LEU A 33 -24.78 -2.57 -8.48
N HIS A 34 -24.54 -3.19 -9.64
CA HIS A 34 -23.29 -3.88 -9.91
C HIS A 34 -22.10 -2.90 -9.92
N ARG A 35 -22.24 -1.78 -10.64
CA ARG A 35 -21.23 -0.70 -10.68
C ARG A 35 -20.94 -0.15 -9.27
N LEU A 36 -21.97 0.05 -8.46
CA LEU A 36 -21.83 0.50 -7.08
C LEU A 36 -21.09 -0.51 -6.21
N ARG A 37 -21.38 -1.82 -6.35
CA ARG A 37 -20.68 -2.88 -5.61
C ARG A 37 -19.20 -2.91 -5.95
N THR A 38 -18.84 -2.84 -7.23
CA THR A 38 -17.45 -2.78 -7.69
C THR A 38 -16.73 -1.56 -7.13
N MET A 39 -17.35 -0.37 -7.24
CA MET A 39 -16.83 0.87 -6.69
C MET A 39 -16.55 0.78 -5.19
N LEU A 40 -17.48 0.20 -4.42
CA LEU A 40 -17.31 0.02 -2.97
C LEU A 40 -16.20 -0.99 -2.64
N GLY A 41 -16.06 -2.05 -3.43
CA GLY A 41 -14.96 -3.01 -3.30
C GLY A 41 -13.59 -2.35 -3.48
N LEU A 42 -13.43 -1.60 -4.58
CA LEU A 42 -12.19 -0.89 -4.89
C LEU A 42 -11.87 0.21 -3.86
N LYS A 43 -12.90 0.93 -3.38
CA LYS A 43 -12.73 1.91 -2.29
C LYS A 43 -12.24 1.26 -1.00
N LYS A 44 -12.75 0.08 -0.65
CA LYS A 44 -12.28 -0.69 0.51
C LYS A 44 -10.84 -1.19 0.33
N ALA A 45 -10.44 -1.49 -0.90
CA ALA A 45 -9.06 -1.82 -1.24
C ALA A 45 -8.11 -0.60 -1.20
N GLY A 46 -8.63 0.60 -0.88
CA GLY A 46 -7.82 1.81 -0.72
C GLY A 46 -7.59 2.61 -2.00
N LEU A 47 -8.28 2.28 -3.09
CA LEU A 47 -8.22 3.07 -4.33
C LEU A 47 -8.96 4.41 -4.13
N SER A 48 -8.39 5.46 -4.70
CA SER A 48 -9.00 6.78 -4.75
C SER A 48 -10.21 6.80 -5.69
N LEU A 49 -11.10 7.79 -5.52
CA LEU A 49 -12.27 7.94 -6.39
C LEU A 49 -11.90 8.19 -7.86
N LEU A 50 -10.76 8.83 -8.13
CA LEU A 50 -10.27 9.07 -9.49
C LEU A 50 -9.83 7.76 -10.15
N GLU A 51 -9.09 6.93 -9.43
CA GLU A 51 -8.68 5.60 -9.89
C GLU A 51 -9.90 4.71 -10.12
N ILE A 52 -10.84 4.70 -9.18
CA ILE A 52 -12.09 3.93 -9.34
C ILE A 52 -12.83 4.38 -10.60
N LYS A 53 -12.90 5.69 -10.87
CA LYS A 53 -13.49 6.20 -12.10
C LYS A 53 -12.75 5.69 -13.34
N ALA A 54 -11.43 5.82 -13.37
CA ALA A 54 -10.61 5.36 -14.49
C ALA A 54 -10.78 3.85 -14.75
N HIS A 55 -10.86 3.04 -13.70
CA HIS A 55 -11.13 1.60 -13.81
C HIS A 55 -12.52 1.33 -14.40
N LEU A 56 -13.54 2.01 -13.87
CA LEU A 56 -14.93 1.82 -14.31
C LEU A 56 -15.21 2.36 -15.72
N ASP A 57 -14.37 3.25 -16.22
CA ASP A 57 -14.43 3.82 -17.56
C ASP A 57 -13.51 3.09 -18.55
N GLY A 58 -12.81 2.03 -18.11
CA GLY A 58 -11.91 1.21 -18.93
C GLY A 58 -10.57 1.87 -19.28
N ASN A 59 -10.25 3.00 -18.64
CA ASN A 59 -9.07 3.81 -18.91
C ASN A 59 -7.91 3.54 -17.94
N MET A 60 -8.07 2.56 -17.05
CA MET A 60 -7.02 2.16 -16.13
C MET A 60 -6.25 0.99 -16.71
N ASP A 61 -4.94 1.14 -16.80
CA ASP A 61 -4.03 0.01 -16.96
C ASP A 61 -3.98 -0.77 -15.64
N ILE A 62 -4.66 -1.93 -15.63
CA ILE A 62 -4.82 -2.78 -14.46
C ILE A 62 -3.48 -3.42 -14.08
N GLU A 63 -2.68 -3.86 -15.06
CA GLU A 63 -1.43 -4.55 -14.80
C GLU A 63 -0.40 -3.61 -14.16
N THR A 64 -0.25 -2.41 -14.72
CA THR A 64 0.60 -1.36 -14.10
C THR A 64 0.12 -1.04 -12.69
N LYS A 65 -1.20 -0.96 -12.46
CA LYS A 65 -1.72 -0.66 -11.12
C LYS A 65 -1.47 -1.79 -10.13
N ILE A 66 -1.55 -3.05 -10.57
CA ILE A 66 -1.21 -4.22 -9.75
C ILE A 66 0.25 -4.13 -9.34
N GLY A 67 1.19 -3.89 -10.28
CA GLY A 67 2.61 -3.77 -9.97
C GLY A 67 2.90 -2.70 -8.91
N VAL A 68 2.30 -1.51 -9.02
CA VAL A 68 2.44 -0.43 -8.03
C VAL A 68 1.94 -0.85 -6.63
N LEU A 69 0.86 -1.64 -6.57
CA LEU A 69 0.32 -2.13 -5.30
C LEU A 69 1.21 -3.22 -4.68
N GLU A 70 1.82 -4.07 -5.49
CA GLU A 70 2.77 -5.09 -5.05
C GLU A 70 4.05 -4.47 -4.49
N GLU A 71 4.64 -3.48 -5.18
CA GLU A 71 5.79 -2.74 -4.66
C GLU A 71 5.51 -2.10 -3.30
N ARG A 72 4.31 -1.51 -3.17
CA ARG A 72 3.88 -0.90 -1.91
C ARG A 72 3.69 -1.95 -0.81
N ARG A 73 3.12 -3.12 -1.12
CA ARG A 73 3.00 -4.25 -0.18
C ARG A 73 4.38 -4.67 0.32
N ASP A 74 5.34 -4.81 -0.59
CA ASP A 74 6.68 -5.30 -0.25
C ASP A 74 7.47 -4.25 0.56
N LEU A 75 7.25 -2.95 0.32
CA LEU A 75 7.74 -1.90 1.21
C LEU A 75 7.14 -1.98 2.62
N LEU A 76 5.83 -2.15 2.74
CA LEU A 76 5.17 -2.27 4.04
C LEU A 76 5.65 -3.49 4.81
N ASN A 77 5.84 -4.63 4.14
CA ASN A 77 6.40 -5.84 4.76
C ASN A 77 7.79 -5.57 5.35
N ARG A 78 8.67 -4.89 4.61
CA ARG A 78 10.00 -4.50 5.10
C ARG A 78 9.93 -3.61 6.35
N ILE A 79 9.06 -2.61 6.33
CA ILE A 79 8.89 -1.71 7.49
C ILE A 79 8.38 -2.50 8.70
N ILE A 80 7.46 -3.45 8.49
CA ILE A 80 6.95 -4.32 9.57
C ILE A 80 8.08 -5.18 10.15
N GLU A 81 8.96 -5.73 9.32
CA GLU A 81 10.13 -6.50 9.77
C GLU A 81 11.10 -5.63 10.58
N ASP A 82 11.45 -4.45 10.10
CA ASP A 82 12.32 -3.50 10.82
C ASP A 82 11.73 -3.13 12.20
N LEU A 83 10.41 -2.88 12.26
CA LEU A 83 9.74 -2.57 13.52
C LEU A 83 9.69 -3.77 14.46
N ARG A 84 9.60 -5.00 13.94
CA ARG A 84 9.68 -6.23 14.75
C ARG A 84 11.07 -6.39 15.36
N ILE A 85 12.14 -6.17 14.58
CA ILE A 85 13.52 -6.22 15.06
C ILE A 85 13.74 -5.19 16.19
N ARG A 86 13.27 -3.95 15.99
CA ARG A 86 13.41 -2.87 16.99
C ARG A 86 12.62 -3.13 18.28
N ARG A 87 11.57 -3.94 18.24
CA ARG A 87 10.77 -4.29 19.42
C ARG A 87 11.46 -5.32 20.30
N THR A 88 12.43 -6.09 19.79
CA THR A 88 13.10 -7.13 20.57
C THR A 88 13.85 -6.49 21.75
N PRO A 89 13.52 -6.85 23.00
CA PRO A 89 14.18 -6.27 24.16
C PRO A 89 15.67 -6.62 24.17
N PRO A 90 16.55 -5.69 24.60
CA PRO A 90 17.97 -6.00 24.77
C PRO A 90 18.13 -7.11 25.82
N GLY A 91 18.69 -8.24 25.41
CA GLY A 91 18.90 -9.43 26.25
C GLY A 91 18.21 -10.70 25.77
N ASP A 92 17.26 -10.61 24.84
CA ASP A 92 16.63 -11.77 24.20
C ASP A 92 17.31 -12.00 22.84
N LEU A 93 18.45 -12.70 22.85
CA LEU A 93 19.28 -13.00 21.67
C LEU A 93 18.62 -14.08 20.79
N THR A 94 17.37 -13.86 20.38
CA THR A 94 16.70 -14.73 19.42
C THR A 94 17.19 -14.38 18.02
N VAL A 95 18.03 -15.27 17.48
CA VAL A 95 18.48 -15.19 16.08
C VAL A 95 17.29 -15.49 15.18
N HIS A 96 16.88 -14.49 14.41
CA HIS A 96 15.89 -14.66 13.35
C HIS A 96 16.60 -14.78 12.00
N GLU A 97 16.41 -15.90 11.33
CA GLU A 97 16.84 -16.05 9.94
C GLU A 97 15.90 -15.22 9.05
N ILE A 98 16.47 -14.25 8.32
CA ILE A 98 15.73 -13.39 7.39
C ILE A 98 16.30 -13.52 5.99
N ALA A 99 15.43 -13.59 4.99
CA ALA A 99 15.81 -13.51 3.58
C ALA A 99 15.72 -12.05 3.13
N LEU A 100 16.87 -11.39 3.02
CA LEU A 100 16.93 -10.04 2.46
C LEU A 100 16.74 -10.10 0.94
N PRO A 101 15.95 -9.21 0.32
CA PRO A 101 15.86 -9.11 -1.13
C PRO A 101 17.22 -8.71 -1.73
N GLU A 102 17.40 -8.88 -3.04
CA GLU A 102 18.63 -8.50 -3.74
C GLU A 102 18.97 -7.03 -3.49
N ARG A 103 20.21 -6.76 -3.03
CA ARG A 103 20.69 -5.43 -2.65
C ARG A 103 22.15 -5.28 -3.05
N LEU A 104 22.50 -4.09 -3.51
CA LEU A 104 23.90 -3.66 -3.60
C LEU A 104 24.37 -3.30 -2.19
N CYS A 105 25.22 -4.15 -1.62
CA CYS A 105 25.77 -3.95 -0.28
C CYS A 105 27.23 -3.49 -0.39
N LEU A 106 27.60 -2.52 0.43
CA LEU A 106 29.01 -2.27 0.71
C LEU A 106 29.44 -3.17 1.86
N CYS A 107 30.38 -4.06 1.60
CA CYS A 107 30.87 -5.03 2.58
C CYS A 107 32.30 -4.66 2.98
N ARG A 108 32.59 -4.70 4.28
CA ARG A 108 33.96 -4.62 4.82
C ARG A 108 34.15 -5.79 5.78
N THR A 109 35.25 -6.53 5.60
CA THR A 109 35.66 -7.55 6.56
C THR A 109 36.26 -6.86 7.78
N ILE A 110 35.77 -7.22 8.97
CA ILE A 110 36.28 -6.71 10.25
C ILE A 110 36.76 -7.92 11.06
N GLU A 111 38.03 -7.89 11.44
CA GLU A 111 38.59 -8.84 12.40
C GLU A 111 38.60 -8.19 13.79
N ALA A 112 37.76 -8.70 14.69
CA ALA A 112 37.64 -8.20 16.06
C ALA A 112 38.14 -9.23 17.06
N ARG A 113 38.61 -8.74 18.21
CA ARG A 113 39.19 -9.55 19.30
C ARG A 113 38.11 -10.08 20.24
N ASP A 114 37.01 -9.34 20.37
CA ASP A 114 35.83 -9.63 21.17
C ASP A 114 34.62 -8.90 20.57
N GLY A 115 33.44 -9.08 21.18
CA GLY A 115 32.19 -8.49 20.68
C GLY A 115 32.10 -6.97 20.83
N GLU A 116 32.79 -6.38 21.80
CA GLU A 116 32.78 -4.92 22.03
C GLU A 116 33.64 -4.23 20.96
N HIS A 117 34.83 -4.78 20.69
CA HIS A 117 35.68 -4.35 19.58
C HIS A 117 35.00 -4.53 18.22
N ALA A 118 34.18 -5.57 18.04
CA ALA A 118 33.40 -5.76 16.82
C ALA A 118 32.34 -4.65 16.64
N LEU A 119 31.61 -4.29 17.70
CA LEU A 119 30.60 -3.24 17.66
C LEU A 119 31.21 -1.87 17.37
N GLU A 120 32.36 -1.56 17.99
CA GLU A 120 33.07 -0.30 17.79
C GLU A 120 33.58 -0.17 16.34
N ALA A 121 34.22 -1.21 15.81
CA ALA A 121 34.71 -1.23 14.43
C ALA A 121 33.58 -1.18 13.39
N ILE A 122 32.42 -1.78 13.67
CA ILE A 122 31.21 -1.64 12.85
C ILE A 122 30.72 -0.18 12.88
N GLY A 123 30.73 0.46 14.06
CA GLY A 123 30.35 1.87 14.22
C GLY A 123 31.24 2.82 13.42
N GLU A 124 32.56 2.67 13.51
CA GLU A 124 33.52 3.48 12.74
C GLU A 124 33.31 3.35 11.23
N PHE A 125 33.01 2.15 10.75
CA PHE A 125 32.69 1.93 9.33
C PHE A 125 31.41 2.67 8.90
N TYR A 126 30.38 2.70 9.75
CA TYR A 126 29.18 3.51 9.47
C TYR A 126 29.49 5.02 9.43
N ASP A 127 30.34 5.51 10.33
CA ASP A 127 30.73 6.93 10.38
C ASP A 127 31.52 7.36 9.13
N GLU A 128 32.35 6.47 8.57
CA GLU A 128 33.06 6.70 7.30
C GLU A 128 32.10 6.88 6.12
N LEU A 129 30.95 6.20 6.14
CA LEU A 129 29.96 6.26 5.04
C LEU A 129 29.06 7.49 5.05
N ILE A 130 28.96 8.18 6.18
CA ILE A 130 28.10 9.36 6.34
C ILE A 130 28.85 10.65 5.98
N ARG A 131 30.19 10.61 5.82
CA ARG A 131 31.02 11.74 5.35
C ARG A 131 31.07 11.84 3.83
#